data_AF-A0A352W685-F1
#
_entry.id   AF-A0A352W685-F1
#
_cell.length_a   1.000
_cell.length_b   1.000
_cell.length_c   1.000
_cell.angle_alpha   90.00
_cell.angle_beta   90.00
_cell.angle_gamma   90.00
#
_symmetry.space_group_name_H-M   'P 1'
#
loop_
_entity.id
_entity.type
_entity.pdbx_description
1 polymer ?
#
loop_
_entity_poly.entity_id
_entity_poly.type
_entity_poly.pdbx_seq_one_letter_code
_entity_poly.pdbx_strand_id
1 'polypeptide(L)'
;GGTWDCLTTDELRIALEGAYEAVPGKKINIIDFDACLMQMYEVCLELDGLTDYIVGSEEVTPGPGNPYDAILGLLAADPDMTAEAYASAIVDEFFAYYPDPAGMLFDGLTQSAIKMTDGDTDWANFKAAVSNFGTALAGLTGNELQAFRDRLAGVYVFSDGGRVENFDVSPVLRFEYRENADLGVLADLILNSANASALPSLQDAAADLLTLLDGNRVVINNRGETGISDYGHGSYEAARGLAIMMPRGIYDWRYYNGADQYGKLKIANTSWWDAIHNLMPSKTIAQDKLTVKVSWANGDLDLYSFEPHGGRYASRRGYYDPISPNGTFSANASSPDGSTTVSETYTLYEASHEVGRYAFNVYCSSYNGSSISAKVDVLHNGILIKSDTHTFAGVEDYIYFDVDVQ
;
A
#
# COMPACT_ATOMS: atom_id res chain seq x y z
N GLY A 1 11.51 29.16 -6.23
CA GLY A 1 12.02 27.79 -6.34
C GLY A 1 12.55 27.61 -7.74
N GLY A 2 13.69 26.96 -7.91
CA GLY A 2 14.13 26.56 -9.25
C GLY A 2 13.11 25.61 -9.86
N THR A 3 13.00 25.62 -11.18
CA THR A 3 12.36 24.54 -11.94
C THR A 3 13.10 23.24 -11.61
N TRP A 4 12.43 22.33 -10.92
CA TRP A 4 12.91 20.95 -10.78
C TRP A 4 12.81 20.29 -12.16
N ASP A 5 13.84 19.54 -12.54
CA ASP A 5 13.89 18.80 -13.79
C ASP A 5 13.93 17.30 -13.45
N CYS A 6 13.05 16.53 -14.07
CA CYS A 6 12.94 15.09 -13.90
C CYS A 6 12.54 14.48 -15.25
N LEU A 7 13.05 13.28 -15.53
CA LEU A 7 12.59 12.49 -16.66
C LEU A 7 11.42 11.63 -16.21
N THR A 8 10.22 11.87 -16.75
CA THR A 8 9.07 10.99 -16.44
C THR A 8 9.22 9.63 -17.12
N THR A 9 8.54 8.60 -16.61
CA THR A 9 8.66 7.23 -17.17
C THR A 9 8.26 7.16 -18.65
N ASP A 10 7.26 7.94 -19.06
CA ASP A 10 6.88 8.03 -20.47
C ASP A 10 7.91 8.80 -21.32
N GLU A 11 8.58 9.81 -20.75
CA GLU A 11 9.68 10.50 -21.43
C GLU A 11 10.91 9.61 -21.59
N LEU A 12 11.19 8.74 -20.62
CA LEU A 12 12.22 7.69 -20.73
C LEU A 12 11.93 6.76 -21.92
N ARG A 13 10.68 6.32 -22.06
CA ARG A 13 10.25 5.54 -23.22
C ARG A 13 10.50 6.30 -24.53
N ILE A 14 10.04 7.55 -24.63
CA ILE A 14 10.21 8.39 -25.84
C ILE A 14 11.70 8.53 -26.19
N ALA A 15 12.56 8.74 -25.19
CA ALA A 15 14.00 8.85 -25.38
C ALA A 15 14.62 7.56 -25.93
N LEU A 16 14.23 6.40 -25.40
CA LEU A 16 14.72 5.09 -25.86
C LEU A 16 14.23 4.76 -27.27
N GLU A 17 12.97 5.04 -27.59
CA GLU A 17 12.43 4.88 -28.95
C GLU A 17 13.23 5.73 -29.95
N GLY A 18 13.46 7.02 -29.62
CA GLY A 18 14.28 7.90 -30.45
C GLY A 18 15.72 7.43 -30.61
N ALA A 19 16.32 6.85 -29.57
CA ALA A 19 17.66 6.28 -29.64
C ALA A 19 17.73 5.07 -30.59
N TYR A 20 16.73 4.19 -30.56
CA TYR A 20 16.66 3.03 -31.44
C TYR A 20 16.31 3.38 -32.89
N GLU A 21 15.52 4.42 -33.10
CA GLU A 21 15.32 5.00 -34.44
C GLU A 21 16.63 5.58 -35.00
N ALA A 22 17.42 6.25 -34.17
CA ALA A 22 18.71 6.82 -34.56
C ALA A 22 19.78 5.75 -34.82
N VAL A 23 19.71 4.60 -34.14
CA VAL A 23 20.66 3.49 -34.29
C VAL A 23 19.92 2.14 -34.51
N PRO A 24 19.37 1.91 -35.73
CA PRO A 24 18.58 0.72 -36.00
C PRO A 24 19.34 -0.58 -35.77
N GLY A 25 18.66 -1.58 -35.21
CA GLY A 25 19.22 -2.91 -34.94
C GLY A 25 20.10 -2.97 -33.68
N LYS A 26 20.18 -1.90 -32.89
CA LYS A 26 20.76 -1.91 -31.55
C LYS A 26 19.63 -1.74 -30.53
N LYS A 27 19.45 -2.75 -29.68
CA LYS A 27 18.52 -2.74 -28.54
C LYS A 27 19.35 -2.93 -27.28
N ILE A 28 19.02 -2.21 -26.21
CA ILE A 28 19.57 -2.46 -24.88
C ILE A 28 18.96 -3.78 -24.37
N ASN A 29 19.79 -4.74 -23.99
CA ASN A 29 19.27 -6.01 -23.46
C ASN A 29 18.81 -5.90 -22.01
N ILE A 30 19.51 -5.10 -21.21
CA ILE A 30 19.25 -4.95 -19.77
C ILE A 30 19.25 -3.47 -19.42
N ILE A 31 18.20 -3.01 -18.75
CA ILE A 31 18.17 -1.70 -18.09
C ILE A 31 18.23 -1.96 -16.59
N ASP A 32 19.34 -1.55 -15.97
CA ASP A 32 19.53 -1.58 -14.53
C ASP A 32 19.22 -0.20 -13.94
N PHE A 33 18.21 -0.14 -13.09
CA PHE A 33 17.82 1.05 -12.36
C PHE A 33 18.51 1.07 -10.99
N ASP A 34 19.68 1.70 -10.95
CA ASP A 34 20.29 2.14 -9.69
C ASP A 34 19.59 3.42 -9.18
N ALA A 35 18.30 3.25 -8.88
CA ALA A 35 17.39 4.29 -8.43
C ALA A 35 16.24 3.66 -7.63
N CYS A 36 15.76 4.39 -6.63
CA CYS A 36 14.68 3.94 -5.75
C CYS A 36 13.40 3.63 -6.54
N LEU A 37 12.67 2.59 -6.12
CA LEU A 37 11.26 2.37 -6.48
C LEU A 37 11.00 2.17 -7.99
N MET A 38 12.01 1.72 -8.74
CA MET A 38 11.91 1.55 -10.19
C MET A 38 11.40 0.17 -10.61
N GLN A 39 11.31 -0.79 -9.68
CA GLN A 39 10.81 -2.14 -9.94
C GLN A 39 9.28 -2.21 -9.87
N MET A 40 8.64 -1.38 -10.70
CA MET A 40 7.19 -1.25 -10.79
C MET A 40 6.69 -1.82 -12.12
N TYR A 41 5.55 -2.50 -12.13
CA TYR A 41 4.94 -3.03 -13.34
C TYR A 41 4.64 -1.95 -14.38
N GLU A 42 4.31 -0.74 -13.95
CA GLU A 42 4.13 0.45 -14.78
C GLU A 42 5.39 0.80 -15.56
N VAL A 43 6.55 0.75 -14.90
CA VAL A 43 7.85 0.98 -15.54
C VAL A 43 8.14 -0.14 -16.53
N CYS A 44 7.87 -1.39 -16.16
CA CYS A 44 8.03 -2.52 -17.06
C CYS A 44 7.16 -2.39 -18.32
N LEU A 45 5.90 -1.94 -18.18
CA LEU A 45 5.00 -1.71 -19.31
C LEU A 45 5.45 -0.57 -20.21
N GLU A 46 5.96 0.53 -19.66
CA GLU A 46 6.52 1.61 -20.48
C GLU A 46 7.69 1.11 -21.33
N LEU A 47 8.55 0.29 -20.75
CA LEU A 47 9.72 -0.30 -21.41
C LEU A 47 9.42 -1.58 -22.22
N ASP A 48 8.16 -2.00 -22.30
CA ASP A 48 7.73 -3.16 -23.08
C ASP A 48 8.18 -3.06 -24.55
N GLY A 49 8.94 -4.06 -25.02
CA GLY A 49 9.56 -4.10 -26.34
C GLY A 49 10.88 -3.31 -26.47
N LEU A 50 11.29 -2.55 -25.46
CA LEU A 50 12.48 -1.69 -25.49
C LEU A 50 13.70 -2.27 -24.77
N THR A 51 13.51 -3.22 -23.86
CA THR A 51 14.57 -4.01 -23.23
C THR A 51 14.13 -5.48 -23.14
N ASP A 52 15.04 -6.40 -22.81
CA ASP A 52 14.70 -7.80 -22.54
C ASP A 52 14.65 -8.08 -21.04
N TYR A 53 15.41 -7.32 -20.24
CA TYR A 53 15.47 -7.43 -18.79
C TYR A 53 15.48 -6.05 -18.12
N ILE A 54 14.91 -6.01 -16.92
CA ILE A 54 15.00 -4.87 -16.00
C ILE A 54 15.57 -5.38 -14.69
N VAL A 55 16.54 -4.67 -14.12
CA VAL A 55 17.00 -4.86 -12.74
C VAL A 55 16.67 -3.61 -11.95
N GLY A 56 16.17 -3.76 -10.73
CA GLY A 56 15.76 -2.62 -9.91
C GLY A 56 15.23 -3.04 -8.55
N SER A 57 14.88 -2.02 -7.75
CA SER A 57 14.33 -2.18 -6.41
C SER A 57 12.86 -1.76 -6.36
N GLU A 58 12.05 -2.53 -5.63
CA GLU A 58 10.68 -2.15 -5.28
C GLU A 58 10.68 -1.09 -4.16
N GLU A 59 11.80 -0.98 -3.43
CA GLU A 59 12.03 -0.09 -2.30
C GLU A 59 13.07 1.00 -2.63
N VAL A 60 13.35 1.87 -1.67
CA VAL A 60 14.50 2.76 -1.70
C VAL A 60 15.82 1.96 -1.75
N THR A 61 16.77 2.47 -2.53
CA THR A 61 18.12 1.89 -2.65
C THR A 61 19.13 2.69 -1.82
N PRO A 62 20.24 2.08 -1.34
CA PRO A 62 21.31 2.78 -0.65
C PRO A 62 21.90 3.93 -1.48
N GLY A 63 22.27 5.02 -0.79
CA GLY A 63 22.94 6.16 -1.44
C GLY A 63 24.23 5.84 -2.22
N PRO A 64 25.07 4.85 -1.83
CA PRO A 64 26.21 4.44 -2.65
C PRO A 64 25.85 3.70 -3.95
N GLY A 65 24.62 3.19 -4.07
CA GLY A 65 24.12 2.51 -5.27
C GLY A 65 24.70 1.11 -5.49
N ASN A 66 24.74 0.70 -6.76
CA ASN A 66 25.19 -0.61 -7.20
C ASN A 66 26.73 -0.76 -7.11
N PRO A 67 27.24 -1.98 -6.77
CA PRO A 67 28.67 -2.26 -6.72
C PRO A 67 29.26 -2.43 -8.14
N TYR A 68 29.42 -1.32 -8.86
CA TYR A 68 29.82 -1.31 -10.28
C TYR A 68 31.14 -2.03 -10.58
N ASP A 69 32.12 -2.00 -9.67
CA ASP A 69 33.37 -2.75 -9.85
C ASP A 69 33.13 -4.27 -9.91
N ALA A 70 32.22 -4.79 -9.08
CA ALA A 70 31.86 -6.20 -9.05
C ALA A 70 31.02 -6.56 -10.28
N ILE A 71 29.96 -5.78 -10.54
CA ILE A 71 29.03 -5.99 -11.66
C ILE A 71 29.77 -5.94 -13.00
N LEU A 72 30.55 -4.89 -13.28
CA LEU A 72 31.31 -4.80 -14.53
C LEU A 72 32.45 -5.84 -14.60
N GLY A 73 32.95 -6.27 -13.44
CA GLY A 73 33.93 -7.35 -13.32
C GLY A 73 33.43 -8.69 -13.89
N LEU A 74 32.13 -8.97 -13.77
CA LEU A 74 31.50 -10.18 -14.34
C LEU A 74 31.65 -10.23 -15.86
N LEU A 75 31.34 -9.11 -16.55
CA LEU A 75 31.49 -9.02 -18.02
C LEU A 75 32.94 -9.03 -18.48
N ALA A 76 33.86 -8.49 -17.66
CA ALA A 76 35.29 -8.53 -17.96
C ALA A 76 35.84 -9.97 -17.85
N ALA A 77 35.31 -10.76 -16.90
CA ALA A 77 35.70 -12.15 -16.69
C ALA A 77 35.06 -13.11 -17.70
N ASP A 78 33.79 -12.87 -18.06
CA ASP A 78 33.04 -13.66 -19.04
C ASP A 78 32.28 -12.74 -20.02
N PRO A 79 32.95 -12.31 -21.11
CA PRO A 79 32.32 -11.45 -22.12
C PRO A 79 31.17 -12.13 -22.91
N ASP A 80 31.06 -13.47 -22.83
CA ASP A 80 30.02 -14.25 -23.51
C ASP A 80 28.83 -14.57 -22.58
N MET A 81 28.81 -14.04 -21.36
CA MET A 81 27.71 -14.20 -20.40
C MET A 81 26.37 -13.76 -21.02
N THR A 82 25.34 -14.57 -20.82
CA THR A 82 24.00 -14.24 -21.34
C THR A 82 23.40 -13.07 -20.57
N ALA A 83 22.53 -12.30 -21.23
CA ALA A 83 21.84 -11.19 -20.59
C ALA A 83 20.99 -11.63 -19.39
N GLU A 84 20.35 -12.81 -19.47
CA GLU A 84 19.57 -13.39 -18.36
C GLU A 84 20.47 -13.66 -17.14
N ALA A 85 21.61 -14.32 -17.35
CA ALA A 85 22.54 -14.63 -16.27
C ALA A 85 23.16 -13.36 -15.67
N TYR A 86 23.49 -12.38 -16.51
CA TYR A 86 24.05 -11.11 -16.05
C TYR A 86 23.03 -10.29 -15.25
N ALA A 87 21.77 -10.21 -15.70
CA ALA A 87 20.71 -9.52 -14.96
C ALA A 87 20.48 -10.13 -13.56
N SER A 88 20.44 -11.47 -13.46
CA SER A 88 20.35 -12.15 -12.16
C SER A 88 21.59 -11.92 -11.30
N ALA A 89 22.80 -11.90 -11.89
CA ALA A 89 24.04 -11.69 -11.15
C ALA A 89 24.18 -10.27 -10.60
N ILE A 90 23.58 -9.25 -11.23
CA ILE A 90 23.54 -7.88 -10.66
C ILE A 90 22.87 -7.88 -9.29
N VAL A 91 21.73 -8.57 -9.16
CA VAL A 91 21.00 -8.72 -7.90
C VAL A 91 21.87 -9.42 -6.85
N ASP A 92 22.57 -10.48 -7.24
CA ASP A 92 23.43 -11.24 -6.33
C ASP A 92 24.62 -10.40 -5.84
N GLU A 93 25.28 -9.65 -6.72
CA GLU A 93 26.40 -8.77 -6.38
C GLU A 93 25.94 -7.61 -5.48
N PHE A 94 24.76 -7.04 -5.72
CA PHE A 94 24.18 -6.01 -4.86
C PHE A 94 24.06 -6.50 -3.41
N PHE A 95 23.45 -7.67 -3.20
CA PHE A 95 23.32 -8.23 -1.84
C PHE A 95 24.62 -8.82 -1.29
N ALA A 96 25.60 -9.19 -2.14
CA ALA A 96 26.94 -9.52 -1.67
C ALA A 96 27.66 -8.28 -1.11
N TYR A 97 27.40 -7.11 -1.69
CA TYR A 97 27.94 -5.83 -1.24
C TYR A 97 27.22 -5.27 0.00
N TYR A 98 25.92 -5.53 0.13
CA TYR A 98 25.09 -5.17 1.29
C TYR A 98 24.62 -6.42 2.08
N PRO A 99 25.51 -7.17 2.74
CA PRO A 99 25.17 -8.47 3.36
C PRO A 99 24.46 -8.36 4.72
N ASP A 100 24.41 -7.16 5.31
CA ASP A 100 23.71 -6.86 6.56
C ASP A 100 23.14 -5.43 6.49
N PRO A 101 22.02 -5.23 5.78
CA PRO A 101 21.44 -3.91 5.57
C PRO A 101 21.10 -3.20 6.89
N ALA A 102 20.60 -3.95 7.88
CA ALA A 102 20.30 -3.43 9.21
C ALA A 102 21.58 -2.94 9.93
N GLY A 103 22.66 -3.71 9.87
CA GLY A 103 23.98 -3.30 10.37
C GLY A 103 24.57 -2.09 9.63
N MET A 104 24.09 -1.81 8.41
CA MET A 104 24.46 -0.66 7.58
C MET A 104 23.48 0.52 7.70
N LEU A 105 22.53 0.46 8.66
CA LEU A 105 21.52 1.49 8.94
C LEU A 105 20.51 1.70 7.81
N PHE A 106 20.19 0.63 7.07
CA PHE A 106 19.05 0.61 6.16
C PHE A 106 17.89 -0.11 6.82
N ASP A 107 16.68 0.43 6.65
CA ASP A 107 15.44 -0.15 7.20
C ASP A 107 14.93 -1.34 6.38
N GLY A 108 15.76 -1.85 5.46
CA GLY A 108 15.55 -3.02 4.61
C GLY A 108 15.92 -2.75 3.15
N LEU A 109 16.04 -3.80 2.34
CA LEU A 109 16.40 -3.71 0.92
C LEU A 109 15.61 -4.72 0.09
N THR A 110 15.30 -4.35 -1.15
CA THR A 110 14.83 -5.26 -2.19
C THR A 110 15.62 -5.06 -3.47
N GLN A 111 15.85 -6.14 -4.22
CA GLN A 111 16.30 -6.04 -5.60
C GLN A 111 15.89 -7.30 -6.37
N SER A 112 15.53 -7.11 -7.63
CA SER A 112 15.07 -8.21 -8.48
C SER A 112 15.33 -7.94 -9.96
N ALA A 113 15.34 -9.03 -10.73
CA ALA A 113 15.49 -9.03 -12.17
C ALA A 113 14.19 -9.54 -12.83
N ILE A 114 13.59 -8.70 -13.70
CA ILE A 114 12.43 -9.04 -14.52
C ILE A 114 12.89 -9.43 -15.91
N LYS A 115 12.37 -10.55 -16.40
CA LYS A 115 12.43 -10.99 -17.78
C LYS A 115 11.17 -10.56 -18.53
N MET A 116 11.38 -9.76 -19.58
CA MET A 116 10.34 -9.21 -20.44
C MET A 116 10.62 -9.44 -21.93
N THR A 117 11.39 -10.49 -22.24
CA THR A 117 11.82 -10.78 -23.60
C THR A 117 10.66 -11.23 -24.50
N ASP A 118 10.68 -10.79 -25.76
CA ASP A 118 9.80 -11.30 -26.82
C ASP A 118 10.23 -12.69 -27.33
N GLY A 119 11.33 -13.24 -26.80
CA GLY A 119 11.87 -14.54 -27.17
C GLY A 119 11.07 -15.74 -26.65
N ASP A 120 10.14 -15.53 -25.72
CA ASP A 120 9.18 -16.52 -25.23
C ASP A 120 7.80 -15.89 -24.99
N THR A 121 6.85 -16.69 -24.48
CA THR A 121 5.47 -16.24 -24.27
C THR A 121 5.18 -15.78 -22.84
N ASP A 122 6.14 -15.88 -21.92
CA ASP A 122 5.85 -15.71 -20.48
C ASP A 122 5.50 -14.27 -20.16
N TRP A 123 6.23 -13.30 -20.70
CA TRP A 123 5.90 -11.88 -20.54
C TRP A 123 4.55 -11.51 -21.15
N ALA A 124 4.25 -12.01 -22.35
CA ALA A 124 2.95 -11.78 -23.00
C ALA A 124 1.79 -12.38 -22.20
N ASN A 125 1.97 -13.61 -21.70
CA ASN A 125 0.98 -14.29 -20.85
C ASN A 125 0.82 -13.60 -19.50
N PHE A 126 1.91 -13.10 -18.91
CA PHE A 126 1.88 -12.34 -17.67
C PHE A 126 1.11 -11.02 -17.81
N LYS A 127 1.36 -10.24 -18.86
CA LYS A 127 0.56 -9.03 -19.17
C LYS A 127 -0.93 -9.37 -19.30
N ALA A 128 -1.26 -10.48 -19.95
CA ALA A 128 -2.65 -10.95 -20.05
C ALA A 128 -3.21 -11.37 -18.68
N ALA A 129 -2.44 -12.03 -17.82
CA ALA A 129 -2.85 -12.40 -16.46
C ALA A 129 -3.07 -11.16 -15.57
N VAL A 130 -2.19 -10.16 -15.62
CA VAL A 130 -2.40 -8.87 -14.93
C VAL A 130 -3.66 -8.19 -15.45
N SER A 131 -3.92 -8.22 -16.77
CA SER A 131 -5.17 -7.69 -17.34
C SER A 131 -6.41 -8.48 -16.90
N ASN A 132 -6.33 -9.80 -16.78
CA ASN A 132 -7.44 -10.61 -16.28
C ASN A 132 -7.71 -10.33 -14.80
N PHE A 133 -6.65 -10.19 -14.01
CA PHE A 133 -6.75 -9.82 -12.60
C PHE A 133 -7.32 -8.41 -12.42
N GLY A 134 -6.85 -7.42 -13.19
CA GLY A 134 -7.45 -6.08 -13.24
C GLY A 134 -8.93 -6.10 -13.64
N THR A 135 -9.32 -6.96 -14.60
CA THR A 135 -10.73 -7.11 -14.99
C THR A 135 -11.57 -7.67 -13.86
N ALA A 136 -11.06 -8.66 -13.12
CA ALA A 136 -11.74 -9.24 -11.97
C ALA A 136 -11.92 -8.19 -10.85
N LEU A 137 -10.88 -7.40 -10.56
CA LEU A 137 -10.93 -6.29 -9.60
C LEU A 137 -11.92 -5.19 -10.01
N ALA A 138 -11.94 -4.82 -11.29
CA ALA A 138 -12.88 -3.85 -11.85
C ALA A 138 -14.34 -4.33 -11.77
N GLY A 139 -14.56 -5.65 -11.79
CA GLY A 139 -15.87 -6.29 -11.71
C GLY A 139 -16.41 -6.49 -10.29
N LEU A 140 -15.61 -6.22 -9.25
CA LEU A 140 -16.03 -6.39 -7.86
C LEU A 140 -17.22 -5.49 -7.51
N THR A 141 -18.22 -6.05 -6.82
CA THR A 141 -19.39 -5.32 -6.33
C THR A 141 -19.83 -5.80 -4.95
N GLY A 142 -20.69 -5.02 -4.29
CA GLY A 142 -21.34 -5.41 -3.03
C GLY A 142 -20.36 -5.84 -1.93
N ASN A 143 -20.68 -6.95 -1.27
CA ASN A 143 -19.91 -7.46 -0.14
C ASN A 143 -18.47 -7.85 -0.51
N GLU A 144 -18.23 -8.34 -1.73
CA GLU A 144 -16.90 -8.76 -2.18
C GLU A 144 -15.99 -7.56 -2.42
N LEU A 145 -16.52 -6.48 -3.03
CA LEU A 145 -15.81 -5.20 -3.15
C LEU A 145 -15.44 -4.64 -1.77
N GLN A 146 -16.39 -4.63 -0.83
CA GLN A 146 -16.11 -4.16 0.52
C GLN A 146 -15.07 -5.06 1.22
N ALA A 147 -15.18 -6.38 1.08
CA ALA A 147 -14.22 -7.32 1.66
C ALA A 147 -12.80 -7.13 1.10
N PHE A 148 -12.68 -6.78 -0.18
CA PHE A 148 -11.38 -6.47 -0.80
C PHE A 148 -10.83 -5.13 -0.31
N ARG A 149 -11.66 -4.08 -0.25
CA ARG A 149 -11.27 -2.76 0.29
C ARG A 149 -10.83 -2.84 1.75
N ASP A 150 -11.56 -3.58 2.58
CA ASP A 150 -11.21 -3.80 3.99
C ASP A 150 -9.82 -4.45 4.12
N ARG A 151 -9.48 -5.38 3.22
CA ARG A 151 -8.15 -5.99 3.18
C ARG A 151 -7.11 -5.02 2.69
N LEU A 152 -7.36 -4.26 1.61
CA LEU A 152 -6.40 -3.25 1.15
C LEU A 152 -6.12 -2.18 2.21
N ALA A 153 -7.15 -1.70 2.91
CA ALA A 153 -7.03 -0.70 3.96
C ALA A 153 -6.26 -1.21 5.19
N GLY A 154 -6.29 -2.53 5.44
CA GLY A 154 -5.82 -3.15 6.67
C GLY A 154 -6.90 -3.14 7.75
N VAL A 155 -6.94 -4.16 8.61
CA VAL A 155 -7.91 -4.26 9.71
C VAL A 155 -7.21 -3.88 11.01
N TYR A 156 -7.76 -2.94 11.76
CA TYR A 156 -7.21 -2.62 13.08
C TYR A 156 -7.60 -3.69 14.10
N VAL A 157 -6.77 -4.71 14.27
CA VAL A 157 -6.91 -5.71 15.33
C VAL A 157 -6.11 -5.25 16.54
N PHE A 158 -6.80 -4.92 17.63
CA PHE A 158 -6.18 -4.62 18.91
C PHE A 158 -6.11 -5.91 19.75
N SER A 159 -4.92 -6.32 20.19
CA SER A 159 -4.73 -7.49 21.06
C SER A 159 -4.60 -7.10 22.54
N ASP A 160 -5.28 -7.83 23.42
CA ASP A 160 -5.42 -7.48 24.85
C ASP A 160 -4.07 -7.25 25.53
N GLY A 161 -3.81 -5.99 25.94
CA GLY A 161 -2.83 -5.67 26.98
C GLY A 161 -1.52 -4.96 26.59
N GLY A 162 -1.42 -4.24 25.47
CA GLY A 162 -0.26 -3.38 25.24
C GLY A 162 -0.25 -2.62 23.92
N ARG A 163 0.68 -1.67 23.81
CA ARG A 163 0.99 -0.88 22.60
C ARG A 163 0.93 -1.71 21.32
N VAL A 164 0.43 -1.05 20.27
CA VAL A 164 0.41 -1.48 18.88
C VAL A 164 1.80 -1.97 18.47
N GLU A 165 2.07 -3.27 18.57
CA GLU A 165 3.30 -3.85 18.01
C GLU A 165 3.06 -4.49 16.65
N ASN A 166 1.82 -4.87 16.33
CA ASN A 166 1.42 -5.26 14.99
C ASN A 166 0.15 -4.50 14.63
N PHE A 167 0.30 -3.42 13.88
CA PHE A 167 -0.76 -3.01 12.97
C PHE A 167 -1.14 -4.27 12.19
N ASP A 168 -2.41 -4.64 12.01
CA ASP A 168 -2.72 -5.44 10.80
C ASP A 168 -2.67 -4.42 9.67
N VAL A 169 -1.43 -4.10 9.37
CA VAL A 169 -0.93 -3.49 8.17
C VAL A 169 -1.74 -4.05 7.01
N SER A 170 -1.93 -3.25 5.95
CA SER A 170 -2.37 -3.79 4.67
C SER A 170 -1.64 -5.13 4.51
N PRO A 171 -2.33 -6.28 4.40
CA PRO A 171 -1.64 -7.56 4.39
C PRO A 171 -0.72 -7.63 3.16
N VAL A 172 -0.97 -6.74 2.19
CA VAL A 172 -0.14 -6.40 1.05
C VAL A 172 1.16 -5.75 1.53
N LEU A 173 2.29 -6.37 1.21
CA LEU A 173 3.60 -5.75 1.39
C LEU A 173 3.67 -4.47 0.56
N ARG A 174 4.14 -3.40 1.19
CA ARG A 174 4.23 -2.06 0.62
C ARG A 174 5.59 -1.46 0.92
N PHE A 175 5.97 -0.49 0.10
CA PHE A 175 7.30 0.13 0.11
C PHE A 175 7.25 1.57 0.63
N GLU A 176 8.30 2.39 0.42
CA GLU A 176 8.38 3.80 0.84
C GLU A 176 7.07 4.57 0.59
N TYR A 177 6.47 4.39 -0.59
CA TYR A 177 5.14 4.88 -0.89
C TYR A 177 4.10 3.81 -0.64
N ARG A 178 3.10 4.18 0.18
CA ARG A 178 2.03 3.26 0.64
C ARG A 178 1.22 2.70 -0.51
N GLU A 179 1.14 3.40 -1.62
CA GLU A 179 0.42 3.03 -2.81
C GLU A 179 1.22 2.08 -3.72
N ASN A 180 2.52 1.88 -3.47
CA ASN A 180 3.31 0.85 -4.15
C ASN A 180 3.16 -0.46 -3.40
N ALA A 181 2.43 -1.40 -3.99
CA ALA A 181 2.13 -2.69 -3.42
C ALA A 181 2.88 -3.79 -4.17
N ASP A 182 3.40 -4.77 -3.45
CA ASP A 182 3.92 -5.99 -4.07
C ASP A 182 2.77 -6.77 -4.74
N LEU A 183 2.89 -6.98 -6.05
CA LEU A 183 1.87 -7.62 -6.87
C LEU A 183 1.70 -9.11 -6.54
N GLY A 184 2.81 -9.80 -6.23
CA GLY A 184 2.80 -11.23 -5.90
C GLY A 184 2.24 -11.49 -4.51
N VAL A 185 2.61 -10.68 -3.52
CA VAL A 185 2.05 -10.73 -2.17
C VAL A 185 0.56 -10.42 -2.21
N LEU A 186 0.12 -9.41 -2.97
CA LEU A 186 -1.31 -9.14 -3.17
C LEU A 186 -2.06 -10.38 -3.71
N ALA A 187 -1.51 -11.07 -4.71
CA ALA A 187 -2.11 -12.27 -5.26
C ALA A 187 -2.14 -13.42 -4.23
N ASP A 188 -1.04 -13.66 -3.51
CA ASP A 188 -0.94 -14.71 -2.47
C ASP A 188 -1.95 -14.51 -1.33
N LEU A 189 -2.17 -13.26 -0.92
CA LEU A 189 -3.17 -12.94 0.09
C LEU A 189 -4.59 -13.24 -0.34
N ILE A 190 -4.91 -13.02 -1.62
CA ILE A 190 -6.23 -13.38 -2.17
C ILE A 190 -6.42 -14.89 -2.08
N LEU A 191 -5.37 -15.66 -2.43
CA LEU A 191 -5.36 -17.12 -2.41
C LEU A 191 -5.35 -17.71 -0.99
N ASN A 192 -4.98 -16.93 0.02
CA ASN A 192 -5.00 -17.37 1.41
C ASN A 192 -6.39 -17.91 1.79
N SER A 193 -6.44 -19.09 2.41
CA SER A 193 -7.69 -19.74 2.81
C SER A 193 -8.63 -18.89 3.68
N ALA A 194 -8.10 -17.95 4.48
CA ALA A 194 -8.90 -17.01 5.27
C ALA A 194 -9.62 -15.96 4.40
N ASN A 195 -9.12 -15.73 3.18
CA ASN A 195 -9.61 -14.74 2.23
C ASN A 195 -10.37 -15.36 1.06
N ALA A 196 -10.10 -16.62 0.72
CA ALA A 196 -10.71 -17.31 -0.41
C ALA A 196 -12.24 -17.30 -0.39
N SER A 197 -12.87 -17.46 0.79
CA SER A 197 -14.33 -17.40 0.90
C SER A 197 -14.90 -15.98 0.76
N ALA A 198 -14.10 -14.96 1.06
CA ALA A 198 -14.50 -13.56 0.99
C ALA A 198 -14.22 -12.93 -0.38
N LEU A 199 -13.30 -13.51 -1.17
CA LEU A 199 -12.86 -13.05 -2.50
C LEU A 199 -12.92 -14.18 -3.55
N PRO A 200 -14.05 -14.89 -3.69
CA PRO A 200 -14.14 -16.05 -4.58
C PRO A 200 -13.92 -15.71 -6.06
N SER A 201 -14.31 -14.52 -6.52
CA SER A 201 -14.19 -14.12 -7.93
C SER A 201 -12.77 -13.81 -8.37
N LEU A 202 -11.86 -13.61 -7.41
CA LEU A 202 -10.46 -13.25 -7.67
C LEU A 202 -9.51 -14.45 -7.69
N GLN A 203 -9.94 -15.62 -7.20
CA GLN A 203 -9.07 -16.77 -6.94
C GLN A 203 -8.32 -17.25 -8.20
N ASP A 204 -9.05 -17.50 -9.29
CA ASP A 204 -8.44 -18.03 -10.52
C ASP A 204 -7.47 -17.02 -11.12
N ALA A 205 -7.86 -15.75 -11.20
CA ALA A 205 -7.02 -14.70 -11.76
C ALA A 205 -5.75 -14.44 -10.93
N ALA A 206 -5.85 -14.52 -9.60
CA ALA A 206 -4.70 -14.40 -8.70
C ALA A 206 -3.74 -15.60 -8.83
N ALA A 207 -4.27 -16.82 -8.95
CA ALA A 207 -3.47 -18.04 -9.14
C ALA A 207 -2.71 -18.03 -10.48
N ASP A 208 -3.39 -17.65 -11.57
CA ASP A 208 -2.79 -17.53 -12.90
C ASP A 208 -1.67 -16.48 -12.90
N LEU A 209 -1.92 -15.32 -12.30
CA LEU A 209 -0.94 -14.26 -12.15
C LEU A 209 0.31 -14.73 -11.39
N LEU A 210 0.12 -15.33 -10.20
CA LEU A 210 1.24 -15.76 -9.35
C LEU A 210 2.09 -16.85 -10.02
N THR A 211 1.45 -17.76 -10.77
CA THR A 211 2.13 -18.82 -11.54
C THR A 211 3.00 -18.27 -12.68
N LEU A 212 2.69 -17.08 -13.19
CA LEU A 212 3.46 -16.40 -14.23
C LEU A 212 4.53 -15.47 -13.66
N LEU A 213 4.24 -14.83 -12.52
CA LEU A 213 5.20 -13.97 -11.82
C LEU A 213 6.40 -14.78 -11.33
N ASP A 214 6.14 -15.87 -10.62
CA ASP A 214 7.15 -16.70 -9.95
C ASP A 214 7.73 -17.80 -10.86
N GLY A 215 8.57 -18.67 -10.28
CA GLY A 215 9.05 -19.89 -10.92
C GLY A 215 10.11 -19.66 -11.99
N ASN A 216 10.86 -18.56 -11.89
CA ASN A 216 11.88 -18.15 -12.87
C ASN A 216 11.29 -17.89 -14.28
N ARG A 217 10.07 -17.36 -14.33
CA ARG A 217 9.36 -17.01 -15.57
C ARG A 217 9.48 -15.53 -15.88
N VAL A 218 8.78 -14.68 -15.13
CA VAL A 218 8.90 -13.23 -15.22
C VAL A 218 9.90 -12.70 -14.21
N VAL A 219 9.78 -13.06 -12.94
CA VAL A 219 10.81 -12.76 -11.93
C VAL A 219 11.85 -13.87 -11.97
N ILE A 220 13.06 -13.55 -12.43
CA ILE A 220 14.15 -14.52 -12.63
C ILE A 220 15.21 -14.49 -11.53
N ASN A 221 15.27 -13.39 -10.77
CA ASN A 221 15.95 -13.32 -9.49
C ASN A 221 15.24 -12.29 -8.63
N ASN A 222 15.13 -12.55 -7.35
CA ASN A 222 14.52 -11.64 -6.39
C ASN A 222 15.08 -11.93 -5.01
N ARG A 223 15.47 -10.87 -4.32
CA ARG A 223 15.89 -10.94 -2.93
C ARG A 223 15.39 -9.68 -2.22
N GLY A 224 14.82 -9.91 -1.05
CA GLY A 224 14.60 -8.87 -0.07
C GLY A 224 15.19 -9.30 1.27
N GLU A 225 15.65 -8.33 2.06
CA GLU A 225 16.27 -8.58 3.36
C GLU A 225 15.63 -7.80 4.48
N THR A 226 15.90 -8.26 5.69
CA THR A 226 15.17 -7.89 6.90
C THR A 226 15.09 -6.38 7.05
N GLY A 227 13.84 -5.92 7.02
CA GLY A 227 13.44 -4.54 7.14
C GLY A 227 12.03 -4.44 7.70
N ILE A 228 11.70 -3.32 8.32
CA ILE A 228 10.34 -3.07 8.77
C ILE A 228 9.68 -2.22 7.69
N SER A 229 8.74 -2.81 6.94
CA SER A 229 7.81 -1.99 6.18
C SER A 229 6.98 -1.18 7.17
N ASP A 230 7.03 0.14 7.07
CA ASP A 230 6.15 1.03 7.85
C ASP A 230 4.66 0.81 7.50
N TYR A 231 4.35 0.11 6.39
CA TYR A 231 3.06 0.15 5.71
C TYR A 231 2.45 -1.20 5.28
N GLY A 232 3.09 -2.34 5.56
CA GLY A 232 2.59 -3.67 5.21
C GLY A 232 3.06 -4.76 6.18
N HIS A 233 2.40 -5.92 6.21
CA HIS A 233 2.83 -7.04 7.07
C HIS A 233 3.99 -7.77 6.42
N GLY A 234 5.13 -7.82 7.10
CA GLY A 234 6.27 -8.67 6.75
C GLY A 234 7.57 -7.93 6.51
N SER A 235 8.66 -8.63 6.79
CA SER A 235 10.00 -8.29 6.31
C SER A 235 9.99 -8.22 4.78
N TYR A 236 10.85 -7.39 4.18
CA TYR A 236 11.04 -7.40 2.72
C TYR A 236 11.51 -8.76 2.18
N GLU A 237 11.88 -9.72 3.04
CA GLU A 237 12.02 -11.14 2.68
C GLU A 237 10.77 -11.74 2.02
N ALA A 238 9.58 -11.16 2.27
CA ALA A 238 8.34 -11.57 1.64
C ALA A 238 8.13 -10.98 0.22
N ALA A 239 8.97 -10.02 -0.19
CA ALA A 239 8.86 -9.37 -1.48
C ALA A 239 9.00 -10.39 -2.61
N ARG A 240 8.25 -10.18 -3.70
CA ARG A 240 8.18 -11.03 -4.88
C ARG A 240 8.85 -10.36 -6.09
N GLY A 241 9.40 -9.17 -5.95
CA GLY A 241 10.27 -8.55 -6.95
C GLY A 241 9.55 -7.73 -8.02
N LEU A 242 8.26 -7.43 -7.84
CA LEU A 242 7.53 -6.55 -8.73
C LEU A 242 6.36 -5.86 -8.02
N ALA A 243 6.48 -4.54 -7.87
CA ALA A 243 5.46 -3.70 -7.29
C ALA A 243 4.47 -3.18 -8.34
N ILE A 244 3.31 -2.69 -7.89
CA ILE A 244 2.28 -2.07 -8.70
C ILE A 244 1.55 -0.99 -7.90
N MET A 245 1.07 0.06 -8.56
CA MET A 245 0.19 1.06 -7.95
C MET A 245 -1.13 0.42 -7.50
N MET A 246 -1.36 0.45 -6.19
CA MET A 246 -2.55 -0.04 -5.50
C MET A 246 -2.87 0.88 -4.30
N PRO A 247 -3.44 2.07 -4.53
CA PRO A 247 -3.88 2.98 -3.47
C PRO A 247 -4.90 2.30 -2.53
N ARG A 248 -4.87 2.66 -1.24
CA ARG A 248 -5.82 2.14 -0.25
C ARG A 248 -7.17 2.86 -0.29
N GLY A 249 -7.18 4.06 -0.88
CA GLY A 249 -8.39 4.84 -1.13
C GLY A 249 -8.09 6.21 -1.72
N ILE A 250 -9.10 7.08 -1.77
CA ILE A 250 -9.04 8.34 -2.52
C ILE A 250 -7.96 9.30 -2.02
N TYR A 251 -7.57 9.20 -0.75
CA TYR A 251 -6.50 10.01 -0.17
C TYR A 251 -5.14 9.70 -0.80
N ASP A 252 -4.80 8.42 -0.98
CA ASP A 252 -3.58 7.99 -1.65
C ASP A 252 -3.67 8.34 -3.16
N TRP A 253 -4.83 8.08 -3.78
CA TRP A 253 -5.04 8.26 -5.21
C TRP A 253 -5.03 9.72 -5.71
N ARG A 254 -5.33 10.71 -4.85
CA ARG A 254 -5.48 12.12 -5.26
C ARG A 254 -4.25 12.73 -5.93
N TYR A 255 -3.06 12.18 -5.71
CA TYR A 255 -1.81 12.67 -6.29
C TYR A 255 -1.59 12.13 -7.71
N TYR A 256 -2.29 11.05 -8.07
CA TYR A 256 -2.04 10.27 -9.29
C TYR A 256 -3.20 10.32 -10.29
N ASN A 257 -4.35 10.86 -9.90
CA ASN A 257 -5.58 10.87 -10.70
C ASN A 257 -5.62 11.90 -11.84
N GLY A 258 -4.55 12.70 -12.00
CA GLY A 258 -4.42 13.67 -13.09
C GLY A 258 -4.22 13.01 -14.45
N ALA A 259 -4.68 13.66 -15.52
CA ALA A 259 -4.48 13.18 -16.89
C ALA A 259 -3.00 13.17 -17.32
N ASP A 260 -2.18 14.00 -16.69
CA ASP A 260 -0.72 14.11 -16.85
C ASP A 260 0.06 13.25 -15.84
N GLN A 261 -0.63 12.48 -15.00
CA GLN A 261 -0.06 11.60 -13.98
C GLN A 261 -0.19 10.12 -14.43
N TYR A 262 -0.82 9.27 -13.61
CA TYR A 262 -0.98 7.84 -13.92
C TYR A 262 -1.74 7.60 -15.23
N GLY A 263 -2.66 8.50 -15.59
CA GLY A 263 -3.43 8.45 -16.85
C GLY A 263 -2.59 8.61 -18.12
N LYS A 264 -1.34 9.07 -18.01
CA LYS A 264 -0.40 9.23 -19.14
C LYS A 264 0.32 7.92 -19.47
N LEU A 265 0.43 7.01 -18.50
CA LEU A 265 1.18 5.76 -18.63
C LEU A 265 0.38 4.71 -19.42
N LYS A 266 1.08 3.77 -20.08
CA LYS A 266 0.48 2.66 -20.82
C LYS A 266 -0.47 1.82 -19.97
N ILE A 267 -0.20 1.67 -18.68
CA ILE A 267 -1.07 0.93 -17.76
C ILE A 267 -2.49 1.51 -17.70
N ALA A 268 -2.66 2.81 -17.97
CA ALA A 268 -3.95 3.47 -18.04
C ALA A 268 -4.85 2.92 -19.18
N ASN A 269 -4.26 2.24 -20.17
CA ASN A 269 -4.98 1.59 -21.27
C ASN A 269 -5.28 0.10 -20.99
N THR A 270 -5.13 -0.35 -19.74
CA THR A 270 -5.41 -1.72 -19.31
C THR A 270 -6.58 -1.74 -18.33
N SER A 271 -7.14 -2.91 -18.08
CA SER A 271 -8.18 -3.12 -17.06
C SER A 271 -7.73 -2.75 -15.64
N TRP A 272 -6.43 -2.59 -15.39
CA TRP A 272 -5.93 -2.13 -14.09
C TRP A 272 -6.37 -0.70 -13.78
N TRP A 273 -6.50 0.15 -14.81
CA TRP A 273 -7.06 1.49 -14.67
C TRP A 273 -8.49 1.44 -14.14
N ASP A 274 -9.32 0.59 -14.74
CA ASP A 274 -10.71 0.39 -14.33
C ASP A 274 -10.79 -0.22 -12.92
N ALA A 275 -9.85 -1.10 -12.58
CA ALA A 275 -9.72 -1.65 -11.23
C ALA A 275 -9.50 -0.54 -10.20
N ILE A 276 -8.50 0.33 -10.40
CA ILE A 276 -8.25 1.46 -9.47
C ILE A 276 -9.50 2.32 -9.32
N HIS A 277 -10.19 2.66 -10.41
CA HIS A 277 -11.39 3.48 -10.34
C HIS A 277 -12.55 2.81 -9.61
N ASN A 278 -12.74 1.49 -9.79
CA ASN A 278 -13.75 0.74 -9.04
C ASN A 278 -13.41 0.65 -7.55
N LEU A 279 -12.12 0.54 -7.22
CA LEU A 279 -11.66 0.39 -5.84
C LEU A 279 -11.72 1.69 -5.04
N MET A 280 -11.61 2.86 -5.67
CA MET A 280 -11.67 4.14 -4.96
C MET A 280 -13.08 4.40 -4.41
N PRO A 281 -13.23 4.68 -3.10
CA PRO A 281 -14.53 5.02 -2.53
C PRO A 281 -15.05 6.31 -3.17
N SER A 282 -16.34 6.31 -3.52
CA SER A 282 -17.03 7.53 -3.92
C SER A 282 -17.20 8.45 -2.72
N LYS A 283 -17.26 9.76 -2.97
CA LYS A 283 -17.72 10.71 -1.96
C LYS A 283 -19.24 10.84 -2.00
N THR A 284 -19.85 10.88 -0.83
CA THR A 284 -21.29 11.07 -0.68
C THR A 284 -21.66 12.47 -1.17
N ILE A 285 -22.70 12.57 -1.99
CA ILE A 285 -23.27 13.86 -2.47
C ILE A 285 -24.56 14.23 -1.72
N ALA A 286 -25.05 13.35 -0.85
CA ALA A 286 -26.22 13.57 -0.02
C ALA A 286 -25.83 14.21 1.32
N GLN A 287 -26.73 15.02 1.89
CA GLN A 287 -26.61 15.49 3.27
C GLN A 287 -26.79 14.32 4.22
N ASP A 288 -25.69 13.66 4.51
CA ASP A 288 -25.60 12.59 5.50
C ASP A 288 -24.57 12.99 6.56
N LYS A 289 -24.99 12.92 7.81
CA LYS A 289 -24.19 13.28 8.97
C LYS A 289 -24.17 12.12 9.94
N LEU A 290 -23.05 11.41 9.98
CA LEU A 290 -22.72 10.51 11.07
C LEU A 290 -21.97 11.28 12.17
N THR A 291 -22.34 11.05 13.42
CA THR A 291 -21.61 11.54 14.59
C THR A 291 -21.39 10.40 15.56
N VAL A 292 -20.14 10.12 15.87
CA VAL A 292 -19.75 9.22 16.95
C VAL A 292 -19.41 10.08 18.16
N LYS A 293 -20.04 9.78 19.29
CA LYS A 293 -19.82 10.49 20.55
C LYS A 293 -19.41 9.52 21.63
N VAL A 294 -18.31 9.82 22.31
CA VAL A 294 -17.83 9.11 23.50
C VAL A 294 -17.97 10.04 24.68
N SER A 295 -18.61 9.59 25.76
CA SER A 295 -18.80 10.39 26.97
C SER A 295 -18.44 9.62 28.23
N TRP A 296 -17.76 10.26 29.17
CA TRP A 296 -17.24 9.63 30.38
C TRP A 296 -17.20 10.62 31.55
N ALA A 297 -17.11 10.09 32.77
CA ALA A 297 -17.19 10.90 33.99
C ALA A 297 -15.84 11.22 34.63
N ASN A 298 -14.82 10.37 34.45
CA ASN A 298 -13.53 10.43 35.13
C ASN A 298 -12.37 9.99 34.22
N GLY A 299 -11.18 10.52 34.42
CA GLY A 299 -10.00 10.19 33.64
C GLY A 299 -9.97 10.84 32.25
N ASP A 300 -9.19 10.25 31.36
CA ASP A 300 -8.88 10.77 30.04
C ASP A 300 -8.99 9.65 29.00
N LEU A 301 -9.79 9.88 27.96
CA LEU A 301 -10.03 8.95 26.87
C LEU A 301 -9.82 9.71 25.56
N ASP A 302 -9.13 9.06 24.61
CA ASP A 302 -8.86 9.63 23.30
C ASP A 302 -9.71 8.88 22.24
N LEU A 303 -10.51 9.60 21.45
CA LEU A 303 -11.24 9.05 20.31
C LEU A 303 -10.38 9.08 19.03
N TYR A 304 -10.26 7.92 18.39
CA TYR A 304 -9.63 7.72 17.09
C TYR A 304 -10.67 7.34 16.04
N SER A 305 -10.50 7.84 14.82
CA SER A 305 -11.22 7.39 13.64
C SER A 305 -10.28 6.66 12.68
N PHE A 306 -10.84 5.64 12.03
CA PHE A 306 -10.25 4.91 10.94
C PHE A 306 -11.21 5.01 9.77
N GLU A 307 -10.73 5.58 8.69
CA GLU A 307 -11.57 5.93 7.54
C GLU A 307 -11.50 4.86 6.45
N PRO A 308 -12.45 4.84 5.49
CA PRO A 308 -12.51 3.80 4.47
C PRO A 308 -11.21 3.60 3.68
N HIS A 309 -10.41 4.65 3.50
CA HIS A 309 -9.09 4.56 2.87
C HIS A 309 -7.96 4.03 3.79
N GLY A 310 -8.28 3.53 4.98
CA GLY A 310 -7.31 3.01 5.97
C GLY A 310 -6.53 4.07 6.73
N GLY A 311 -6.89 5.36 6.62
CA GLY A 311 -6.23 6.44 7.37
C GLY A 311 -6.69 6.49 8.83
N ARG A 312 -5.75 6.70 9.75
CA ARG A 312 -5.99 6.90 11.19
C ARG A 312 -5.92 8.37 11.56
N TYR A 313 -6.92 8.86 12.27
CA TYR A 313 -6.97 10.24 12.75
C TYR A 313 -7.42 10.30 14.21
N ALA A 314 -7.01 11.35 14.93
CA ALA A 314 -7.37 11.58 16.32
C ALA A 314 -7.20 13.05 16.66
N SER A 315 -7.88 13.51 17.71
CA SER A 315 -7.55 14.78 18.36
C SER A 315 -6.88 14.48 19.71
N ARG A 316 -5.55 14.57 19.78
CA ARG A 316 -4.79 14.36 21.01
C ARG A 316 -4.00 15.61 21.41
N ARG A 317 -3.88 15.86 22.71
CA ARG A 317 -3.06 16.98 23.24
C ARG A 317 -1.60 16.91 22.73
N GLY A 318 -1.21 17.88 21.89
CA GLY A 318 0.15 18.04 21.39
C GLY A 318 0.48 17.32 20.08
N TYR A 319 -0.49 16.65 19.44
CA TYR A 319 -0.29 15.94 18.17
C TYR A 319 -1.57 15.90 17.32
N TYR A 320 -1.43 16.20 16.01
CA TYR A 320 -2.43 16.26 14.94
C TYR A 320 -3.58 17.29 15.07
N ASP A 321 -3.96 17.88 13.93
CA ASP A 321 -5.12 18.78 13.80
C ASP A 321 -6.43 18.01 14.07
N PRO A 322 -7.48 18.65 14.62
CA PRO A 322 -8.78 18.02 14.92
C PRO A 322 -9.61 17.72 13.66
N ILE A 323 -8.96 17.44 12.53
CA ILE A 323 -9.58 17.20 11.23
C ILE A 323 -9.02 15.93 10.60
N SER A 324 -9.87 15.27 9.85
CA SER A 324 -9.51 14.22 8.93
C SER A 324 -10.04 14.58 7.53
N PRO A 325 -9.72 13.81 6.49
CA PRO A 325 -10.29 13.99 5.16
C PRO A 325 -11.81 13.89 5.12
N ASN A 326 -12.41 13.08 6.00
CA ASN A 326 -13.83 12.78 5.99
C ASN A 326 -14.62 13.42 7.14
N GLY A 327 -13.97 14.07 8.10
CA GLY A 327 -14.67 14.67 9.23
C GLY A 327 -13.80 15.50 10.17
N THR A 328 -14.37 15.82 11.32
CA THR A 328 -13.74 16.63 12.36
C THR A 328 -14.01 16.09 13.75
N PHE A 329 -13.00 16.20 14.60
CA PHE A 329 -13.08 15.90 16.02
C PHE A 329 -13.49 17.15 16.81
N SER A 330 -14.20 16.95 17.92
CA SER A 330 -14.26 17.97 18.96
C SER A 330 -12.88 18.19 19.58
N ALA A 331 -12.70 19.28 20.31
CA ALA A 331 -11.50 19.46 21.12
C ALA A 331 -11.31 18.31 22.12
N ASN A 332 -10.05 17.94 22.35
CA ASN A 332 -9.65 16.96 23.37
C ASN A 332 -10.28 17.34 24.73
N ALA A 333 -10.93 16.37 25.37
CA ALA A 333 -11.58 16.57 26.66
C ALA A 333 -10.95 15.66 27.71
N SER A 334 -10.99 16.03 28.99
CA SER A 334 -10.56 15.17 30.10
C SER A 334 -11.33 15.53 31.36
N SER A 335 -11.51 14.57 32.27
CA SER A 335 -12.11 14.77 33.60
C SER A 335 -11.21 14.17 34.69
N PRO A 336 -10.04 14.79 34.98
CA PRO A 336 -9.02 14.17 35.82
C PRO A 336 -9.47 13.85 37.25
N ASP A 337 -10.40 14.65 37.79
CA ASP A 337 -10.90 14.56 39.16
C ASP A 337 -12.33 14.02 39.28
N GLY A 338 -12.95 13.64 38.16
CA GLY A 338 -14.32 13.14 38.13
C GLY A 338 -15.39 14.23 38.36
N SER A 339 -15.03 15.52 38.36
CA SER A 339 -15.94 16.61 38.72
C SER A 339 -16.98 16.93 37.62
N THR A 340 -16.69 16.56 36.37
CA THR A 340 -17.57 16.82 35.23
C THR A 340 -17.62 15.65 34.26
N THR A 341 -18.81 15.30 33.78
CA THR A 341 -18.92 14.44 32.59
C THR A 341 -18.48 15.21 31.36
N VAL A 342 -17.53 14.66 30.63
CA VAL A 342 -17.01 15.22 29.38
C VAL A 342 -17.31 14.29 28.21
N SER A 343 -17.07 14.78 26.99
CA SER A 343 -17.25 13.97 25.79
C SER A 343 -16.36 14.43 24.65
N GLU A 344 -15.98 13.47 23.82
CA GLU A 344 -15.39 13.70 22.51
C GLU A 344 -16.33 13.22 21.42
N THR A 345 -16.27 13.88 20.27
CA THR A 345 -17.06 13.52 19.09
C THR A 345 -16.20 13.49 17.86
N TYR A 346 -16.49 12.56 16.96
CA TYR A 346 -16.09 12.62 15.56
C TYR A 346 -17.33 12.79 14.69
N THR A 347 -17.31 13.78 13.80
CA THR A 347 -18.44 14.12 12.93
C THR A 347 -18.00 14.13 11.48
N LEU A 348 -18.68 13.37 10.62
CA LEU A 348 -18.41 13.39 9.18
C LEU A 348 -18.77 14.75 8.57
N TYR A 349 -18.02 15.15 7.54
CA TYR A 349 -18.38 16.30 6.73
C TYR A 349 -19.64 15.99 5.92
N GLU A 350 -20.61 16.89 6.02
CA GLU A 350 -21.86 16.79 5.28
C GLU A 350 -21.60 16.85 3.77
N ALA A 351 -22.10 15.88 3.02
CA ALA A 351 -22.00 15.81 1.56
C ALA A 351 -20.56 15.88 0.98
N SER A 352 -19.54 15.43 1.74
CA SER A 352 -18.17 15.36 1.24
C SER A 352 -17.28 14.28 1.87
N HIS A 353 -17.86 13.29 2.53
CA HIS A 353 -17.15 12.14 3.11
C HIS A 353 -17.18 10.92 2.19
N GLU A 354 -16.27 9.98 2.37
CA GLU A 354 -16.18 8.70 1.65
C GLU A 354 -17.27 7.74 2.09
N VAL A 355 -17.86 7.02 1.14
CA VAL A 355 -18.74 5.87 1.38
C VAL A 355 -17.88 4.65 1.73
N GLY A 356 -18.29 3.89 2.74
CA GLY A 356 -17.61 2.68 3.18
C GLY A 356 -17.62 2.50 4.69
N ARG A 357 -16.82 1.55 5.15
CA ARG A 357 -16.68 1.21 6.57
C ARG A 357 -15.81 2.22 7.29
N TYR A 358 -16.36 2.87 8.31
CA TYR A 358 -15.59 3.64 9.28
C TYR A 358 -15.45 2.80 10.54
N ALA A 359 -14.25 2.81 11.10
CA ALA A 359 -13.98 2.18 12.38
C ALA A 359 -13.51 3.22 13.39
N PHE A 360 -13.78 2.94 14.66
CA PHE A 360 -13.50 3.85 15.75
C PHE A 360 -12.85 3.09 16.88
N ASN A 361 -11.86 3.74 17.47
CA ASN A 361 -11.19 3.24 18.64
C ASN A 361 -11.20 4.30 19.73
N VAL A 362 -11.40 3.86 20.96
CA VAL A 362 -11.30 4.71 22.14
C VAL A 362 -10.18 4.16 22.99
N TYR A 363 -9.17 4.98 23.29
CA TYR A 363 -8.00 4.58 24.06
C TYR A 363 -8.00 5.25 25.43
N CYS A 364 -7.75 4.45 26.47
CA CYS A 364 -7.54 4.92 27.83
C CYS A 364 -6.03 5.01 28.14
N SER A 365 -5.55 6.23 28.48
CA SER A 365 -4.13 6.46 28.84
C SER A 365 -3.91 6.80 30.32
N SER A 366 -4.93 6.66 31.16
CA SER A 366 -4.90 7.20 32.51
C SER A 366 -3.98 6.42 33.47
N TYR A 367 -3.04 7.11 34.12
CA TYR A 367 -2.10 6.54 35.10
C TYR A 367 -2.69 6.27 36.50
N ASN A 368 -3.96 6.59 36.71
CA ASN A 368 -4.61 6.56 38.02
C ASN A 368 -5.21 5.19 38.37
N GLY A 369 -5.13 4.18 37.48
CA GLY A 369 -5.53 2.80 37.74
C GLY A 369 -7.02 2.62 38.05
N SER A 370 -7.83 3.65 37.85
CA SER A 370 -9.25 3.67 38.18
C SER A 370 -10.06 3.39 36.93
N SER A 371 -11.03 2.48 37.01
CA SER A 371 -11.85 2.15 35.85
C SER A 371 -12.61 3.37 35.33
N ILE A 372 -12.68 3.50 34.01
CA ILE A 372 -13.44 4.57 33.33
C ILE A 372 -14.64 3.92 32.65
N SER A 373 -15.85 4.32 33.02
CA SER A 373 -17.05 3.93 32.28
C SER A 373 -17.37 4.97 31.23
N ALA A 374 -17.44 4.55 29.98
CA ALA A 374 -17.71 5.40 28.85
C ALA A 374 -18.91 4.91 28.07
N LYS A 375 -19.74 5.86 27.65
CA LYS A 375 -20.86 5.62 26.75
C LYS A 375 -20.48 6.06 25.35
N VAL A 376 -20.66 5.15 24.39
CA VAL A 376 -20.45 5.38 22.96
C VAL A 376 -21.82 5.45 22.28
N ASP A 377 -22.12 6.59 21.70
CA ASP A 377 -23.34 6.84 20.94
C ASP A 377 -22.98 7.10 19.47
N VAL A 378 -23.63 6.38 18.56
CA VAL A 378 -23.57 6.63 17.13
C VAL A 378 -24.88 7.25 16.70
N LEU A 379 -24.80 8.45 16.13
CA LEU A 379 -25.94 9.21 15.65
C LEU A 379 -25.86 9.36 14.13
N HIS A 380 -26.96 9.10 13.44
CA HIS A 380 -27.12 9.39 12.02
C HIS A 380 -28.19 10.48 11.90
N ASN A 381 -27.81 11.63 11.33
CA ASN A 381 -28.64 12.83 11.21
C ASN A 381 -29.27 13.27 12.55
N GLY A 382 -28.50 13.12 13.64
CA GLY A 382 -28.94 13.46 15.00
C GLY A 382 -29.84 12.42 15.66
N ILE A 383 -30.18 11.32 14.97
CA ILE A 383 -30.94 10.21 15.53
C ILE A 383 -29.96 9.15 16.04
N LEU A 384 -30.11 8.74 17.30
CA LEU A 384 -29.31 7.65 17.89
C LEU A 384 -29.64 6.33 17.20
N ILE A 385 -28.64 5.71 16.57
CA ILE A 385 -28.79 4.43 15.86
C ILE A 385 -28.07 3.27 16.55
N LYS A 386 -27.03 3.54 17.35
CA LYS A 386 -26.30 2.55 18.15
C LYS A 386 -25.82 3.21 19.43
N SER A 387 -25.88 2.47 20.54
CA SER A 387 -25.44 2.94 21.85
C SER A 387 -24.83 1.76 22.61
N ASP A 388 -23.65 1.95 23.17
CA ASP A 388 -22.97 0.94 23.97
C ASP A 388 -22.28 1.58 25.18
N THR A 389 -22.00 0.79 26.20
CA THR A 389 -21.25 1.22 27.38
C THR A 389 -20.11 0.26 27.63
N HIS A 390 -18.90 0.81 27.68
CA HIS A 390 -17.69 0.06 27.95
C HIS A 390 -17.07 0.54 29.27
N THR A 391 -16.49 -0.38 30.04
CA THR A 391 -15.77 -0.06 31.26
C THR A 391 -14.30 -0.41 31.06
N PHE A 392 -13.49 0.62 30.85
CA PHE A 392 -12.05 0.49 30.76
C PHE A 392 -11.45 0.20 32.13
N ALA A 393 -10.44 -0.66 32.18
CA ALA A 393 -9.78 -1.05 33.43
C ALA A 393 -8.96 0.08 34.09
N GLY A 394 -8.75 1.22 33.41
CA GLY A 394 -7.96 2.34 33.94
C GLY A 394 -6.44 2.15 33.82
N VAL A 395 -6.02 1.17 33.04
CA VAL A 395 -4.67 0.99 32.46
C VAL A 395 -4.83 1.02 30.93
N GLU A 396 -3.75 0.90 30.14
CA GLU A 396 -3.86 0.85 28.66
C GLU A 396 -4.94 -0.16 28.24
N ASP A 397 -6.05 0.36 27.72
CA ASP A 397 -7.27 -0.39 27.41
C ASP A 397 -8.02 0.32 26.28
N TYR A 398 -8.82 -0.43 25.52
CA TYR A 398 -9.42 0.05 24.30
C TYR A 398 -10.73 -0.66 23.94
N ILE A 399 -11.55 0.03 23.13
CA ILE A 399 -12.75 -0.56 22.49
C ILE A 399 -12.66 -0.30 20.99
N TYR A 400 -13.13 -1.25 20.21
CA TYR A 400 -13.30 -1.12 18.77
C TYR A 400 -14.76 -1.27 18.38
N PHE A 401 -15.22 -0.43 17.46
CA PHE A 401 -16.52 -0.59 16.79
C PHE A 401 -16.47 0.05 15.42
N ASP A 402 -17.39 -0.37 14.55
CA ASP A 402 -17.51 0.15 13.20
C ASP A 402 -18.94 0.59 12.88
N VAL A 403 -19.02 1.33 11.78
CA VAL A 403 -20.24 1.81 11.16
C VAL A 403 -20.03 1.81 9.64
N ASP A 404 -20.94 1.15 8.92
CA ASP A 404 -20.99 1.24 7.47
C ASP A 404 -21.76 2.49 7.05
N VAL A 405 -21.12 3.35 6.26
CA VAL A 405 -21.72 4.54 5.65
C VAL A 405 -22.01 4.20 4.19
N GLN A 406 -23.26 4.42 3.75
CA GLN A 406 -23.77 4.02 2.43
C GLN A 406 -23.95 5.19 1.48
#